data_AF-A0A101QNX2-F1
#
_entry.id   AF-A0A101QNX2-F1
#
_cell.length_a   1.000
_cell.length_b   1.000
_cell.length_c   1.000
_cell.angle_alpha   90.00
_cell.angle_beta   90.00
_cell.angle_gamma   90.00
#
_symmetry.space_group_name_H-M   'P 1'
#
loop_
_entity.id
_entity.type
_entity.pdbx_description
1 polymer ?
#
loop_
_entity_poly.entity_id
_entity_poly.type
_entity_poly.pdbx_seq_one_letter_code
_entity_poly.pdbx_strand_id
1 'polypeptide(L)'
;MPWAVHDTEELVTVPRWVRTRLPDLREKMPWVPEAVWRQLGSVDAREFTTAVAAMAVVVAAAAADGHRTGGRSVVHQTVLDAFGLHGVVHVAQAAVLRAYTPGSVTSPLVVIPFTLWARARLRRAGTLRPTRARDLTLALTFATAAATGTHALARSLQRTH
;
A
#
# COMPACT_ATOMS: atom_id res chain seq x y z
N MET A 1 3.88 12.87 7.50
CA MET A 1 3.10 11.62 7.64
C MET A 1 3.91 10.49 7.00
N PRO A 2 4.15 9.37 7.69
CA PRO A 2 4.94 8.23 7.19
C PRO A 2 4.44 7.69 5.85
N TRP A 3 3.11 7.66 5.66
CA TRP A 3 2.47 7.35 4.39
C TRP A 3 3.02 8.21 3.24
N ALA A 4 2.97 9.54 3.39
CA ALA A 4 3.43 10.45 2.34
C ALA A 4 4.90 10.26 1.95
N VAL A 5 5.77 9.88 2.90
CA VAL A 5 7.20 9.62 2.61
C VAL A 5 7.34 8.35 1.76
N HIS A 6 6.66 7.28 2.15
CA HIS A 6 6.67 6.01 1.44
C HIS A 6 6.07 6.15 0.03
N ASP A 7 4.86 6.67 -0.07
CA ASP A 7 4.16 6.83 -1.35
C ASP A 7 4.86 7.85 -2.27
N THR A 8 5.64 8.80 -1.74
CA THR A 8 6.50 9.66 -2.59
C THR A 8 7.64 8.86 -3.23
N GLU A 9 8.28 7.93 -2.50
CA GLU A 9 9.25 7.00 -3.11
C GLU A 9 8.57 6.23 -4.24
N GLU A 10 7.38 5.68 -3.98
CA GLU A 10 6.64 4.90 -4.97
C GLU A 10 6.27 5.73 -6.20
N LEU A 11 5.77 6.96 -6.02
CA LEU A 11 5.43 7.88 -7.12
C LEU A 11 6.62 8.12 -8.06
N VAL A 12 7.81 8.26 -7.50
CA VAL A 12 9.04 8.52 -8.27
C VAL A 12 9.57 7.25 -8.94
N THR A 13 9.36 6.08 -8.33
CA THR A 13 10.08 4.85 -8.71
C THR A 13 9.22 3.83 -9.46
N VAL A 14 7.94 3.68 -9.12
CA VAL A 14 7.04 2.66 -9.70
C VAL A 14 6.94 2.77 -11.22
N PRO A 15 6.64 3.93 -11.84
CA PRO A 15 6.42 3.98 -13.28
C PRO A 15 7.66 3.55 -14.09
N ARG A 16 8.86 3.96 -13.64
CA ARG A 16 10.11 3.56 -14.28
C ARG A 16 10.43 2.09 -14.01
N TRP A 17 10.25 1.63 -12.77
CA TRP A 17 10.53 0.26 -12.40
C TRP A 17 9.67 -0.72 -13.19
N VAL A 18 8.35 -0.47 -13.30
CA VAL A 18 7.44 -1.28 -14.11
C VAL A 18 7.92 -1.35 -15.56
N ARG A 19 8.16 -0.21 -16.22
CA ARG A 19 8.61 -0.23 -17.63
C ARG A 19 9.92 -0.98 -17.86
N THR A 20 10.84 -0.95 -16.89
CA THR A 20 12.18 -1.54 -17.04
C THR A 20 12.28 -2.98 -16.57
N ARG A 21 11.44 -3.41 -15.63
CA ARG A 21 11.51 -4.76 -15.02
C ARG A 21 10.40 -5.69 -15.46
N LEU A 22 9.28 -5.18 -15.97
CA LEU A 22 8.13 -5.99 -16.35
C LEU A 22 8.46 -7.07 -17.41
N PRO A 23 9.25 -6.79 -18.47
CA PRO A 23 9.62 -7.84 -19.43
C PRO A 23 10.36 -9.02 -18.76
N ASP A 24 11.40 -8.71 -17.99
CA ASP A 24 12.21 -9.72 -17.28
C ASP A 24 11.40 -10.51 -16.25
N LEU A 25 10.52 -9.84 -15.51
CA LEU A 25 9.67 -10.48 -14.50
C LEU A 25 8.65 -11.41 -15.14
N ARG A 26 8.03 -10.98 -16.24
CA ARG A 26 7.08 -11.78 -17.01
C ARG A 26 7.71 -13.07 -17.54
N GLU A 27 8.94 -12.99 -18.04
CA GLU A 27 9.69 -14.16 -18.52
C GLU A 27 10.04 -15.12 -17.37
N LYS A 28 10.50 -14.58 -16.23
CA LYS A 28 10.95 -15.37 -15.07
C LYS A 28 9.81 -15.97 -14.25
N MET A 29 8.60 -15.44 -14.39
CA MET A 29 7.44 -15.84 -13.58
C MET A 29 6.26 -16.27 -14.47
N PRO A 30 6.42 -17.34 -15.28
CA PRO A 30 5.40 -17.79 -16.23
C PRO A 30 4.13 -18.34 -15.55
N TRP A 31 4.22 -18.64 -14.25
CA TRP A 31 3.09 -19.09 -13.43
C TRP A 31 2.12 -17.96 -13.05
N VAL A 32 2.51 -16.69 -13.21
CA VAL A 32 1.63 -15.54 -12.96
C VAL A 32 0.72 -15.34 -14.17
N PRO A 33 -0.60 -15.21 -13.99
CA PRO A 33 -1.53 -15.04 -15.10
C PRO A 33 -1.23 -13.81 -15.97
N GLU A 34 -1.34 -13.97 -17.29
CA GLU A 34 -1.08 -12.89 -18.26
C GLU A 34 -1.91 -11.63 -18.00
N ALA A 35 -3.12 -11.76 -17.46
CA ALA A 35 -3.95 -10.63 -17.08
C ALA A 35 -3.28 -9.72 -16.03
N VAL A 36 -2.50 -10.29 -15.10
CA VAL A 36 -1.75 -9.54 -14.08
C VAL A 36 -0.62 -8.75 -14.74
N TRP A 37 0.12 -9.36 -15.67
CA TRP A 37 1.19 -8.66 -16.40
C TRP A 37 0.65 -7.51 -17.24
N ARG A 38 -0.45 -7.74 -17.96
CA ARG A 38 -1.11 -6.69 -18.76
C ARG A 38 -1.60 -5.55 -17.88
N GLN A 39 -2.19 -5.84 -16.72
CA GLN A 39 -2.63 -4.83 -15.78
C GLN A 39 -1.45 -4.02 -15.22
N LEU A 40 -0.37 -4.70 -14.82
CA LEU A 40 0.82 -4.02 -14.31
C LEU A 40 1.47 -3.15 -15.40
N GLY A 41 1.55 -3.66 -16.63
CA GLY A 41 2.10 -2.94 -17.79
C GLY A 41 1.23 -1.78 -18.28
N SER A 42 -0.07 -1.75 -17.96
CA SER A 42 -0.95 -0.61 -18.28
C SER A 42 -0.82 0.56 -17.30
N VAL A 43 -0.19 0.36 -16.15
CA VAL A 43 -0.02 1.43 -15.16
C VAL A 43 1.00 2.44 -15.66
N ASP A 44 0.51 3.61 -16.10
CA ASP A 44 1.36 4.75 -16.42
C ASP A 44 1.53 5.69 -15.20
N ALA A 45 2.40 6.68 -15.35
CA ALA A 45 2.69 7.64 -14.28
C ALA A 45 1.47 8.48 -13.88
N ARG A 46 0.58 8.79 -14.84
CA ARG A 46 -0.61 9.59 -14.58
C ARG A 46 -1.64 8.78 -13.80
N GLU A 47 -1.85 7.52 -14.17
CA GLU A 47 -2.76 6.59 -13.49
C GLU A 47 -2.27 6.39 -12.06
N PHE A 48 -0.99 6.07 -11.91
CA PHE A 48 -0.38 5.85 -10.60
C PHE A 48 -0.49 7.09 -9.71
N THR A 49 -0.22 8.30 -10.25
CA THR A 49 -0.34 9.55 -9.49
C THR A 49 -1.77 9.79 -9.01
N THR A 50 -2.77 9.60 -9.89
CA THR A 50 -4.19 9.74 -9.51
C THR A 50 -4.60 8.70 -8.48
N ALA A 51 -4.13 7.45 -8.60
CA ALA A 51 -4.41 6.40 -7.64
C ALA A 51 -3.84 6.71 -6.25
N VAL A 52 -2.58 7.16 -6.18
CA VAL A 52 -1.94 7.60 -4.92
C VAL A 52 -2.68 8.80 -4.31
N ALA A 53 -3.11 9.77 -5.12
CA ALA A 53 -3.91 10.89 -4.63
C ALA A 53 -5.26 10.45 -4.04
N ALA A 54 -5.93 9.49 -4.68
CA ALA A 54 -7.17 8.91 -4.15
C ALA A 54 -6.92 8.12 -2.86
N MET A 55 -5.80 7.37 -2.78
CA MET A 55 -5.40 6.66 -1.57
C MET A 55 -5.09 7.63 -0.41
N ALA A 56 -4.50 8.80 -0.71
CA ALA A 56 -4.26 9.85 0.28
C ALA A 56 -5.54 10.26 1.00
N VAL A 57 -6.66 10.37 0.27
CA VAL A 57 -7.98 10.71 0.85
C VAL A 57 -8.45 9.62 1.80
N VAL A 58 -8.31 8.35 1.42
CA VAL A 58 -8.68 7.20 2.26
C VAL A 58 -7.87 7.19 3.57
N VAL A 59 -6.55 7.35 3.46
CA VAL A 59 -5.65 7.37 4.62
C VAL A 59 -5.92 8.58 5.50
N ALA A 60 -6.15 9.76 4.92
CA ALA A 60 -6.48 10.98 5.66
C ALA A 60 -7.81 10.84 6.42
N ALA A 61 -8.85 10.29 5.78
CA ALA A 61 -10.14 10.04 6.42
C ALA A 61 -10.01 9.07 7.61
N ALA A 62 -9.26 7.98 7.44
CA ALA A 62 -9.00 7.02 8.51
C ALA A 62 -8.15 7.62 9.65
N ALA A 63 -7.19 8.49 9.33
CA ALA A 63 -6.41 9.22 10.33
C ALA A 63 -7.28 10.22 11.11
N ALA A 64 -8.17 10.95 10.43
CA ALA A 64 -9.11 11.88 11.06
C ALA A 64 -10.11 11.16 11.97
N ASP A 65 -10.66 10.02 11.53
CA ASP A 65 -11.52 9.17 12.36
C ASP A 65 -10.76 8.59 13.57
N GLY A 66 -9.50 8.17 13.38
CA GLY A 66 -8.61 7.80 14.46
C GLY A 66 -8.42 8.91 15.49
N HIS A 67 -8.15 10.13 15.03
CA HIS A 67 -8.01 11.30 15.90
C HIS A 67 -9.30 11.58 16.68
N ARG A 68 -10.45 11.65 15.99
CA ARG A 68 -11.77 11.91 16.61
C ARG A 68 -12.17 10.86 17.65
N THR A 69 -11.75 9.61 17.47
CA THR A 69 -12.09 8.51 18.39
C THR A 69 -11.02 8.25 19.47
N GLY A 70 -9.97 9.06 19.53
CA GLY A 70 -8.83 8.81 20.43
C GLY A 70 -8.11 7.48 20.12
N GLY A 71 -8.16 7.04 18.86
CA GLY A 71 -7.57 5.80 18.37
C GLY A 71 -8.44 4.56 18.48
N ARG A 72 -9.68 4.65 18.98
CA ARG A 72 -10.59 3.49 19.14
C ARG A 72 -11.28 3.04 17.85
N SER A 73 -11.21 3.84 16.79
CA SER A 73 -11.84 3.51 15.51
C SER A 73 -11.33 2.18 14.95
N VAL A 74 -12.29 1.33 14.55
CA VAL A 74 -12.04 0.11 13.79
C VAL A 74 -11.38 0.43 12.45
N VAL A 75 -11.92 1.40 11.73
CA VAL A 75 -11.43 1.81 10.41
C VAL A 75 -9.98 2.28 10.51
N HIS A 76 -9.69 3.16 11.48
CA HIS A 76 -8.33 3.65 11.70
C HIS A 76 -7.33 2.52 11.97
N GLN A 77 -7.66 1.58 12.87
CA GLN A 77 -6.76 0.49 13.21
C GLN A 77 -6.62 -0.52 12.05
N THR A 78 -7.67 -0.77 11.27
CA THR A 78 -7.59 -1.61 10.06
C THR A 78 -6.70 -0.97 8.99
N VAL A 79 -6.82 0.34 8.76
CA VAL A 79 -5.95 1.06 7.81
C VAL A 79 -4.51 1.09 8.30
N LEU A 80 -4.28 1.25 9.60
CA LEU A 80 -2.95 1.18 10.18
C LEU A 80 -2.30 -0.20 10.00
N ASP A 81 -3.06 -1.27 10.27
CA ASP A 81 -2.58 -2.65 10.05
C ASP A 81 -2.36 -2.92 8.55
N ALA A 82 -3.23 -2.42 7.68
CA ALA A 82 -3.08 -2.51 6.22
C ALA A 82 -1.81 -1.82 5.74
N PHE A 83 -1.51 -0.62 6.24
CA PHE A 83 -0.28 0.11 5.93
C PHE A 83 0.97 -0.66 6.38
N GLY A 84 0.95 -1.24 7.59
CA GLY A 84 2.06 -2.07 8.06
C GLY A 84 2.27 -3.32 7.21
N LEU A 85 1.19 -4.03 6.87
CA LEU A 85 1.25 -5.24 6.04
C LEU A 85 1.68 -4.94 4.61
N HIS A 86 1.27 -3.81 4.05
CA HIS A 86 1.77 -3.28 2.77
C HIS A 86 3.30 -3.16 2.77
N GLY A 87 3.87 -2.55 3.82
CA GLY A 87 5.33 -2.48 3.99
C GLY A 87 6.01 -3.86 4.08
N VAL A 88 5.37 -4.83 4.75
CA VAL A 88 5.88 -6.21 4.79
C VAL A 88 5.86 -6.86 3.41
N VAL A 89 4.82 -6.61 2.61
CA VAL A 89 4.73 -7.11 1.22
C VAL A 89 5.88 -6.57 0.37
N HIS A 90 6.22 -5.28 0.46
CA HIS A 90 7.37 -4.72 -0.26
C HIS A 90 8.70 -5.39 0.13
N VAL A 91 8.92 -5.61 1.43
CA VAL A 91 10.13 -6.32 1.90
C VAL A 91 10.17 -7.74 1.35
N ALA A 92 9.04 -8.45 1.38
CA ALA A 92 8.95 -9.80 0.82
C ALA A 92 9.20 -9.83 -0.69
N GLN A 93 8.62 -8.89 -1.45
CA GLN A 93 8.85 -8.74 -2.89
C GLN A 93 10.34 -8.53 -3.20
N ALA A 94 11.00 -7.59 -2.50
CA ALA A 94 12.42 -7.33 -2.67
C ALA A 94 13.29 -8.54 -2.34
N ALA A 95 12.94 -9.29 -1.29
CA ALA A 95 13.64 -10.49 -0.88
C ALA A 95 13.51 -11.62 -1.91
N VAL A 96 12.28 -11.88 -2.41
CA VAL A 96 12.02 -12.88 -3.45
C VAL A 96 12.75 -12.55 -4.74
N LEU A 97 12.74 -11.29 -5.15
CA LEU A 97 13.42 -10.83 -6.36
C LEU A 97 14.93 -10.62 -6.17
N ARG A 98 15.42 -10.68 -4.92
CA ARG A 98 16.80 -10.38 -4.52
C ARG A 98 17.30 -9.08 -5.14
N ALA A 99 16.42 -8.08 -5.22
CA ALA A 99 16.64 -6.84 -5.94
C ALA A 99 15.85 -5.70 -5.30
N TYR A 100 16.26 -4.47 -5.62
CA TYR A 100 15.47 -3.29 -5.29
C TYR A 100 14.10 -3.35 -5.99
N THR A 101 13.06 -3.09 -5.21
CA THR A 101 11.70 -2.84 -5.68
C THR A 101 11.24 -1.50 -5.10
N PRO A 102 10.36 -0.76 -5.79
CA PRO A 102 9.70 0.39 -5.21
C PRO A 102 9.17 0.06 -3.81
N GLY A 103 9.46 0.92 -2.84
CA GLY A 103 9.07 0.73 -1.46
C GLY A 103 9.98 -0.18 -0.64
N SER A 104 10.98 -0.86 -1.21
CA SER A 104 11.84 -1.79 -0.46
C SER A 104 12.75 -1.09 0.55
N VAL A 105 13.01 0.21 0.38
CA VAL A 105 13.83 1.02 1.29
C VAL A 105 12.97 1.70 2.35
N THR A 106 11.93 2.42 1.96
CA THR A 106 11.07 3.11 2.95
C THR A 106 10.22 2.14 3.77
N SER A 107 9.91 0.94 3.28
CA SER A 107 9.11 -0.03 4.05
C SER A 107 9.77 -0.44 5.39
N PRO A 108 11.01 -0.96 5.40
CA PRO A 108 11.68 -1.32 6.65
C PRO A 108 12.12 -0.10 7.49
N LEU A 109 12.34 1.06 6.86
CA LEU A 109 12.85 2.25 7.56
C LEU A 109 11.75 3.18 8.10
N VAL A 110 10.57 3.18 7.48
CA VAL A 110 9.50 4.14 7.75
C VAL A 110 8.20 3.41 8.07
N VAL A 111 7.69 2.58 7.15
CA VAL A 111 6.34 1.99 7.23
C VAL A 111 6.21 1.04 8.42
N ILE A 112 7.11 0.06 8.51
CA ILE A 112 7.08 -0.97 9.56
C ILE A 112 7.38 -0.34 10.93
N PRO A 113 8.46 0.46 11.11
CA PRO A 113 8.75 1.09 12.39
C PRO A 113 7.61 2.00 12.87
N PHE A 114 7.03 2.81 11.98
CA PHE A 114 5.90 3.65 12.33
C PHE A 114 4.69 2.83 12.77
N THR A 115 4.34 1.78 12.03
CA THR A 115 3.17 0.95 12.37
C THR A 115 3.34 0.29 13.73
N LEU A 116 4.54 -0.23 14.02
CA LEU A 116 4.86 -0.79 15.33
C LEU A 116 4.77 0.26 16.44
N TRP A 117 5.32 1.46 16.22
CA TRP A 117 5.24 2.57 17.16
C TRP A 117 3.79 3.00 17.43
N ALA A 118 2.98 3.15 16.38
CA ALA A 118 1.59 3.58 16.48
C ALA A 118 0.75 2.55 17.24
N ARG A 119 0.92 1.26 16.94
CA ARG A 119 0.26 0.17 17.69
C ARG A 119 0.71 0.12 19.15
N ALA A 120 1.99 0.34 19.43
CA ALA A 120 2.48 0.43 20.80
C ALA A 120 1.88 1.62 21.56
N ARG A 121 1.68 2.76 20.89
CA ARG A 121 0.99 3.93 21.46
C ARG A 121 -0.49 3.65 21.76
N LEU A 122 -1.20 3.02 20.83
CA LEU A 122 -2.60 2.59 21.05
C LEU A 122 -2.70 1.60 22.22
N ARG A 123 -1.73 0.69 22.35
CA ARG A 123 -1.69 -0.28 23.46
C ARG A 123 -1.50 0.40 24.80
N ARG A 124 -0.54 1.33 24.90
CA ARG A 124 -0.32 2.12 26.12
C ARG A 124 -1.53 2.99 26.49
N ALA A 125 -2.29 3.44 25.50
CA ALA A 125 -3.53 4.19 25.71
C ALA A 125 -4.73 3.30 26.05
N GLY A 126 -4.59 1.96 26.06
CA GLY A 126 -5.69 1.02 26.29
C GLY A 126 -6.71 0.96 25.15
N THR A 127 -6.39 1.52 23.97
CA THR A 127 -7.31 1.61 22.83
C THR A 127 -7.00 0.61 21.72
N LEU A 128 -5.83 -0.05 21.76
CA LEU A 128 -5.47 -1.07 20.79
C LEU A 128 -6.44 -2.25 20.89
N ARG A 129 -7.07 -2.58 19.77
CA ARG A 129 -7.93 -3.76 19.67
C ARG A 129 -7.07 -5.03 19.60
N PRO A 130 -7.54 -6.17 20.15
CA PRO A 130 -6.85 -7.44 19.97
C PRO A 130 -6.67 -7.75 18.49
N THR A 131 -5.46 -8.14 18.09
CA THR A 131 -5.18 -8.53 16.71
C THR A 131 -5.32 -10.04 16.57
N ARG A 132 -6.33 -10.48 15.83
CA ARG A 132 -6.56 -11.88 15.47
C ARG A 132 -6.15 -12.13 14.02
N ALA A 133 -6.00 -13.40 13.62
CA ALA A 133 -5.71 -13.76 12.23
C ALA A 133 -6.72 -13.14 11.25
N ARG A 134 -8.01 -13.11 11.62
CA ARG A 134 -9.07 -12.45 10.85
C ARG A 134 -8.79 -10.97 10.59
N ASP A 135 -8.23 -10.25 11.55
CA ASP A 135 -7.97 -8.80 11.39
C ASP A 135 -6.84 -8.55 10.40
N LEU A 136 -5.83 -9.42 10.36
CA LEU A 136 -4.78 -9.39 9.34
C LEU A 136 -5.35 -9.69 7.95
N THR A 137 -6.24 -10.69 7.84
CA THR A 137 -6.95 -10.96 6.58
C THR A 137 -7.78 -9.76 6.15
N LEU A 138 -8.52 -9.12 7.06
CA LEU A 138 -9.30 -7.93 6.75
C LEU A 138 -8.40 -6.76 6.31
N ALA A 139 -7.26 -6.57 6.95
CA ALA A 139 -6.30 -5.53 6.58
C ALA A 139 -5.70 -5.77 5.18
N LEU A 140 -5.31 -7.00 4.85
CA LEU A 140 -4.81 -7.37 3.51
C LEU A 140 -5.90 -7.23 2.44
N THR A 141 -7.11 -7.70 2.73
CA THR A 141 -8.27 -7.55 1.84
C THR A 141 -8.57 -6.08 1.61
N PHE A 142 -8.56 -5.26 2.67
CA PHE A 142 -8.74 -3.82 2.57
C PHE A 142 -7.64 -3.18 1.72
N ALA A 143 -6.37 -3.47 1.99
CA ALA A 143 -5.25 -2.93 1.22
C ALA A 143 -5.40 -3.24 -0.28
N THR A 144 -5.73 -4.49 -0.60
CA THR A 144 -5.91 -4.96 -1.97
C THR A 144 -7.12 -4.29 -2.64
N ALA A 145 -8.25 -4.21 -1.95
CA ALA A 145 -9.47 -3.58 -2.46
C ALA A 145 -9.30 -2.07 -2.66
N ALA A 146 -8.64 -1.39 -1.71
CA ALA A 146 -8.36 0.04 -1.82
C ALA A 146 -7.37 0.33 -2.96
N ALA A 147 -6.30 -0.45 -3.11
CA ALA A 147 -5.36 -0.31 -4.22
C ALA A 147 -6.05 -0.53 -5.57
N THR A 148 -6.76 -1.64 -5.73
CA THR A 148 -7.48 -1.93 -6.99
C THR A 148 -8.58 -0.90 -7.29
N GLY A 149 -9.31 -0.44 -6.27
CA GLY A 149 -10.34 0.59 -6.39
C GLY A 149 -9.79 1.95 -6.81
N THR A 150 -8.69 2.40 -6.21
CA THR A 150 -8.04 3.68 -6.56
C THR A 150 -7.47 3.66 -7.98
N HIS A 151 -6.88 2.54 -8.41
CA HIS A 151 -6.47 2.34 -9.80
C HIS A 151 -7.64 2.26 -10.77
N ALA A 152 -8.75 1.62 -10.41
CA ALA A 152 -9.96 1.60 -11.23
C ALA A 152 -10.55 3.01 -11.41
N LEU A 153 -10.61 3.79 -10.33
CA LEU A 153 -11.02 5.20 -10.36
C LEU A 153 -10.08 6.05 -11.22
N ALA A 154 -8.77 5.87 -11.07
CA ALA A 154 -7.79 6.58 -11.88
C ALA A 154 -7.99 6.32 -13.39
N ARG A 155 -8.20 5.05 -13.76
CA ARG A 155 -8.49 4.66 -15.15
C ARG A 155 -9.81 5.24 -15.65
N SER A 156 -10.86 5.29 -14.84
CA SER A 156 -12.15 5.86 -15.27
C SER A 156 -12.03 7.36 -15.54
N LEU A 157 -11.29 8.10 -14.71
CA LEU A 157 -11.06 9.54 -14.86
C LEU A 157 -10.21 9.89 -16.08
N GLN A 158 -9.40 8.96 -16.57
CA GLN A 158 -8.56 9.16 -17.75
C GLN A 158 -9.27 8.84 -19.05
N ARG A 159 -10.28 7.96 -19.03
CA ARG A 159 -11.10 7.64 -20.21
C ARG A 159 -12.13 8.71 -20.55
N THR A 160 -12.35 9.66 -19.64
CA THR A 160 -13.30 10.76 -19.79
C THR A 160 -12.71 12.01 -20.45
N HIS A 161 -11.48 11.94 -20.96
CA HIS A 161 -10.79 12.97 -21.73
C HIS A 161 -10.35 12.41 -23.08
#